data_AF-A0A919SPE1-F1
#
_entry.id   AF-A0A919SPE1-F1
#
_cell.length_a   1.000
_cell.length_b   1.000
_cell.length_c   1.000
_cell.angle_alpha   90.00
_cell.angle_beta   90.00
_cell.angle_gamma   90.00
#
_symmetry.space_group_name_H-M   'P 1'
#
loop_
_entity.id
_entity.type
_entity.pdbx_description
1 polymer ?
#
loop_
_entity_poly.entity_id
_entity_poly.type
_entity_poly.pdbx_seq_one_letter_code
_entity_poly.pdbx_strand_id
1 'polypeptide(L)'
;MTDELWLDGNRVAGGGRDLASAGKHLIAERSGPGAELAAMSGGRPWGNDEIGQAFEKNYRPIEQQVLLAWEKLGLYVEGLGEAVVETVREATETDHQAGAQVERTYRNRS
;
A
#
# COMPACT_ATOMS: atom_id res chain seq x y z
N MET A 1 -15.02 -20.12 26.33
CA MET A 1 -15.95 -19.33 25.51
C MET A 1 -15.08 -18.55 24.55
N THR A 2 -15.01 -18.98 23.30
CA THR A 2 -14.37 -18.21 22.22
C THR A 2 -15.22 -16.97 22.02
N ASP A 3 -14.70 -15.83 22.44
CA ASP A 3 -15.27 -14.53 22.12
C ASP A 3 -15.26 -14.42 20.60
N GLU A 4 -16.43 -14.43 19.99
CA GLU A 4 -16.58 -14.30 18.56
C GLU A 4 -16.15 -12.87 18.22
N LEU A 5 -14.98 -12.72 17.59
CA LEU A 5 -14.45 -11.42 17.18
C LEU A 5 -15.29 -10.92 16.01
N TRP A 6 -16.36 -10.19 16.31
CA TRP A 6 -17.12 -9.45 15.33
C TRP A 6 -16.27 -8.29 14.83
N LEU A 7 -15.59 -8.50 13.70
CA LEU A 7 -14.86 -7.44 13.01
C LEU A 7 -15.88 -6.47 12.40
N ASP A 8 -15.78 -5.19 12.76
CA ASP A 8 -16.55 -4.13 12.11
C ASP A 8 -16.06 -3.95 10.66
N GLY A 9 -16.76 -4.57 9.72
CA GLY A 9 -16.42 -4.53 8.30
C GLY A 9 -16.30 -3.12 7.74
N ASN A 10 -17.14 -2.18 8.19
CA ASN A 10 -17.06 -0.79 7.73
C ASN A 10 -15.76 -0.12 8.21
N ARG A 11 -15.33 -0.41 9.44
CA ARG A 11 -14.07 0.07 9.98
C ARG A 11 -12.87 -0.52 9.23
N VAL A 12 -12.91 -1.82 8.91
CA VAL A 12 -11.84 -2.48 8.15
C VAL A 12 -11.76 -1.94 6.72
N ALA A 13 -12.90 -1.78 6.02
CA ALA A 13 -12.94 -1.17 4.69
C ALA A 13 -12.53 0.31 4.71
N GLY A 14 -12.83 1.04 5.78
CA GLY A 14 -12.30 2.39 6.02
C GLY A 14 -10.77 2.40 6.07
N GLY A 15 -10.20 1.57 6.95
CA GLY A 15 -8.74 1.46 7.09
C GLY A 15 -8.03 0.99 5.81
N GLY A 16 -8.66 0.08 5.04
CA GLY A 16 -8.15 -0.35 3.73
C GLY A 16 -8.09 0.81 2.72
N ARG A 17 -9.14 1.65 2.67
CA ARG A 17 -9.15 2.86 1.81
C ARG A 17 -8.10 3.88 2.24
N ASP A 18 -7.94 4.11 3.55
CA ASP A 18 -6.92 5.01 4.07
C ASP A 18 -5.51 4.53 3.72
N LEU A 19 -5.28 3.22 3.82
CA LEU A 19 -4.02 2.60 3.43
C LEU A 19 -3.77 2.72 1.93
N ALA A 20 -4.78 2.46 1.10
CA ALA A 20 -4.68 2.63 -0.35
C ALA A 20 -4.33 4.08 -0.72
N SER A 21 -4.97 5.05 -0.06
CA SER A 21 -4.68 6.47 -0.23
C SER A 21 -3.26 6.84 0.21
N ALA A 22 -2.77 6.28 1.31
CA ALA A 22 -1.40 6.50 1.77
C ALA A 22 -0.37 5.96 0.76
N GLY A 23 -0.62 4.78 0.18
CA GLY A 23 0.22 4.20 -0.87
C GLY A 23 0.31 5.09 -2.11
N LYS A 24 -0.85 5.58 -2.58
CA LYS A 24 -0.93 6.56 -3.69
C LYS A 24 -0.15 7.83 -3.39
N HIS A 25 -0.26 8.35 -2.17
CA HIS A 25 0.49 9.53 -1.75
C HIS A 25 2.00 9.27 -1.76
N LEU A 26 2.46 8.11 -1.26
CA LEU A 26 3.89 7.73 -1.32
C LEU A 26 4.42 7.66 -2.75
N ILE A 27 3.64 7.12 -3.69
CA ILE A 27 3.99 7.07 -5.12
C ILE A 27 4.06 8.47 -5.72
N ALA A 28 3.12 9.35 -5.36
CA ALA A 28 3.11 10.73 -5.82
C ALA A 28 4.35 11.49 -5.33
N GLU A 29 4.70 11.38 -4.05
CA GLU A 29 5.92 11.98 -3.49
C GLU A 29 7.20 11.40 -4.12
N ARG A 30 7.20 10.10 -4.41
CA ARG A 30 8.31 9.48 -5.15
C ARG A 30 8.44 10.06 -6.57
N SER A 31 7.32 10.31 -7.24
CA SER A 31 7.27 10.82 -8.62
C SER A 31 7.52 12.33 -8.71
N GLY A 32 7.27 13.07 -7.64
CA GLY A 32 7.58 14.50 -7.51
C GLY A 32 8.96 14.71 -6.89
N PRO A 33 9.06 15.01 -5.58
CA PRO A 33 10.34 15.22 -4.89
C PRO A 33 11.40 14.14 -5.14
N GLY A 34 11.02 12.86 -5.15
CA GLY A 34 11.96 11.78 -5.44
C GLY A 34 12.56 11.83 -6.86
N ALA A 35 11.79 12.30 -7.85
CA ALA A 35 12.28 12.49 -9.21
C ALA A 35 13.19 13.72 -9.31
N GLU A 36 12.88 14.79 -8.58
CA GLU A 36 13.75 15.98 -8.49
C GLU A 36 15.11 15.62 -7.89
N LEU A 37 15.13 14.83 -6.81
CA LEU A 37 16.37 14.31 -6.22
C LEU A 37 17.18 13.50 -7.24
N ALA A 38 16.55 12.56 -7.93
CA ALA A 38 17.22 11.74 -8.94
C ALA A 38 17.83 12.61 -10.07
N ALA A 39 17.11 13.66 -10.50
CA ALA A 39 17.57 14.59 -11.52
C ALA A 39 18.76 15.45 -11.03
N MET A 40 18.66 16.02 -9.82
CA MET A 40 19.74 16.79 -9.21
C MET A 40 21.00 15.95 -9.07
N SER A 41 20.86 14.73 -8.57
CA SER A 41 21.98 13.84 -8.41
C SER A 41 22.56 13.49 -9.79
N GLY A 42 21.75 13.28 -10.84
CA GLY A 42 22.24 13.07 -12.21
C GLY A 42 23.22 14.14 -12.71
N GLY A 43 23.13 15.37 -12.19
CA GLY A 43 24.06 16.47 -12.44
C GLY A 43 25.43 16.37 -11.76
N ARG A 44 25.71 15.28 -11.01
CA ARG A 44 26.94 15.06 -10.23
C ARG A 44 27.29 16.25 -9.33
N PRO A 45 26.44 16.56 -8.33
CA PRO A 45 26.54 17.78 -7.53
C PRO A 45 27.79 17.83 -6.63
N TRP A 46 28.51 16.72 -6.49
CA TRP A 46 29.66 16.58 -5.59
C TRP A 46 30.99 17.07 -6.16
N GLY A 47 30.99 17.62 -7.39
CA GLY A 47 32.20 18.09 -8.06
C GLY A 47 32.91 17.00 -8.86
N ASN A 48 33.89 17.44 -9.66
CA ASN A 48 34.66 16.57 -10.55
C ASN A 48 36.06 16.25 -10.02
N ASP A 49 36.39 16.71 -8.81
CA ASP A 49 37.66 16.39 -8.15
C ASP A 49 37.65 14.97 -7.57
N GLU A 50 38.79 14.52 -7.05
CA GLU A 50 38.95 13.17 -6.52
C GLU A 50 38.00 12.90 -5.35
N ILE A 51 37.77 13.90 -4.50
CA ILE A 51 36.88 13.82 -3.34
C ILE A 51 35.43 13.65 -3.79
N GLY A 52 34.97 14.48 -4.73
CA GLY A 52 33.62 14.42 -5.29
C GLY A 52 33.33 13.09 -5.98
N GLN A 53 34.28 12.58 -6.77
CA GLN A 53 34.17 11.28 -7.42
C GLN A 53 34.12 10.12 -6.41
N ALA A 54 34.94 10.19 -5.35
CA ALA A 54 34.94 9.17 -4.29
C ALA A 54 33.62 9.15 -3.52
N PHE A 55 33.03 10.31 -3.26
CA PHE A 55 31.70 10.40 -2.63
C PHE A 55 30.61 9.84 -3.56
N GLU A 56 30.57 10.31 -4.81
CA GLU A 56 29.62 9.89 -5.83
C GLU A 56 29.58 8.37 -5.99
N LYS A 57 30.74 7.72 -5.99
CA LYS A 57 30.88 6.25 -6.11
C LYS A 57 30.11 5.49 -5.03
N ASN A 58 30.07 6.02 -3.81
CA ASN A 58 29.39 5.38 -2.68
C ASN A 58 27.94 5.86 -2.54
N TYR A 59 27.68 7.13 -2.85
CA TYR A 59 26.36 7.73 -2.74
C TYR A 59 25.37 7.19 -3.78
N ARG A 60 25.77 7.14 -5.06
CA ARG A 60 24.89 6.81 -6.18
C ARG A 60 24.13 5.49 -6.02
N PRO A 61 24.78 4.37 -5.64
CA PRO A 61 24.08 3.10 -5.52
C PRO A 61 23.08 3.10 -4.36
N ILE A 62 23.38 3.82 -3.27
CA ILE A 62 22.51 3.91 -2.10
C ILE A 62 21.28 4.75 -2.43
N GLU A 63 21.47 5.90 -3.08
CA GLU A 63 20.37 6.75 -3.58
C GLU A 63 19.40 5.92 -4.44
N GLN A 64 19.91 5.20 -5.43
CA GLN A 64 19.09 4.37 -6.32
C GLN A 64 18.30 3.29 -5.56
N GLN A 65 18.93 2.65 -4.57
CA GLN A 65 18.25 1.67 -3.72
C GLN A 65 17.12 2.30 -2.89
N VAL A 66 17.36 3.48 -2.30
CA VAL A 66 16.34 4.21 -1.53
C VAL A 66 15.18 4.62 -2.44
N LEU A 67 15.46 5.18 -3.61
CA LEU A 67 14.44 5.60 -4.57
C LEU A 67 13.60 4.42 -5.08
N LEU A 68 14.21 3.25 -5.28
CA LEU A 68 13.50 2.02 -5.65
C LEU A 68 12.67 1.46 -4.48
N ALA A 69 13.23 1.47 -3.27
CA ALA A 69 12.53 1.00 -2.07
C ALA A 69 11.30 1.86 -1.76
N TRP A 70 11.41 3.18 -1.95
CA TRP A 70 10.29 4.11 -1.81
C TRP A 70 9.16 3.76 -2.76
N GLU A 71 9.44 3.60 -4.06
CA GLU A 71 8.44 3.21 -5.05
C GLU A 71 7.74 1.89 -4.67
N LYS A 72 8.52 0.87 -4.30
CA LYS A 72 7.98 -0.42 -3.87
C LYS A 72 7.10 -0.30 -2.62
N LEU A 73 7.52 0.50 -1.65
CA LEU A 73 6.73 0.72 -0.43
C LEU A 73 5.37 1.33 -0.76
N GLY A 74 5.33 2.34 -1.64
CA GLY A 74 4.08 2.93 -2.11
C GLY A 74 3.15 1.91 -2.76
N LEU A 75 3.68 1.10 -3.69
CA LEU A 75 2.93 0.05 -4.37
C LEU A 75 2.40 -1.03 -3.41
N TYR A 76 3.20 -1.46 -2.44
CA TYR A 76 2.76 -2.47 -1.47
C TYR A 76 1.70 -1.93 -0.51
N VAL A 77 1.84 -0.69 -0.07
CA VAL A 77 0.86 -0.04 0.81
C VAL A 77 -0.46 0.16 0.05
N GLU A 78 -0.39 0.63 -1.20
CA GLU A 78 -1.57 0.78 -2.05
C GLU A 78 -2.30 -0.56 -2.25
N GLY A 79 -1.57 -1.57 -2.73
CA GLY A 79 -2.13 -2.88 -3.03
C GLY A 79 -2.67 -3.61 -1.79
N LEU A 80 -2.03 -3.45 -0.63
CA LEU A 80 -2.56 -4.00 0.63
C LEU A 80 -3.89 -3.34 1.01
N GLY A 81 -4.01 -2.02 0.83
CA GLY A 81 -5.26 -1.30 1.08
C GLY A 81 -6.39 -1.79 0.18
N GLU A 82 -6.12 -1.94 -1.11
CA GLU A 82 -7.07 -2.46 -2.10
C GLU A 82 -7.50 -3.90 -1.77
N ALA A 83 -6.54 -4.78 -1.44
CA ALA A 83 -6.83 -6.16 -1.07
C ALA A 83 -7.71 -6.27 0.18
N VAL A 84 -7.50 -5.41 1.17
CA VAL A 84 -8.33 -5.36 2.39
C VAL A 84 -9.77 -4.96 2.06
N VAL A 85 -9.97 -3.92 1.25
CA VAL A 85 -11.31 -3.48 0.83
C VAL A 85 -12.04 -4.59 0.09
N GLU A 86 -11.35 -5.27 -0.82
CA GLU A 86 -11.91 -6.36 -1.60
C GLU A 86 -12.29 -7.55 -0.72
N THR A 87 -11.41 -7.93 0.21
CA THR A 87 -11.68 -9.03 1.15
C THR A 87 -12.92 -8.75 2.01
N VAL A 88 -13.09 -7.51 2.49
CA VAL A 88 -14.29 -7.13 3.25
C VAL A 88 -15.55 -7.22 2.39
N ARG A 89 -15.47 -6.80 1.13
CA ARG A 89 -16.59 -6.89 0.17
C ARG A 89 -17.01 -8.34 -0.03
N GLU A 90 -16.06 -9.23 -0.32
CA GLU A 90 -16.29 -10.66 -0.55
C GLU A 90 -16.85 -11.36 0.70
N ALA A 91 -16.30 -11.06 1.88
CA ALA A 91 -16.79 -11.62 3.13
C ALA A 91 -18.25 -11.19 3.41
N THR A 92 -18.56 -9.91 3.21
CA THR A 92 -19.92 -9.36 3.39
C THR A 92 -20.92 -10.00 2.42
N GLU A 93 -20.54 -10.16 1.14
CA GLU A 93 -21.38 -10.84 0.15
C GLU A 93 -21.63 -12.31 0.50
N THR A 94 -20.60 -13.00 0.99
CA THR A 94 -20.70 -14.40 1.44
C THR A 94 -21.66 -14.55 2.61
N ASP A 95 -21.55 -13.67 3.61
CA ASP A 95 -22.43 -13.67 4.78
C ASP A 95 -23.89 -13.39 4.41
N HIS A 96 -24.14 -12.44 3.50
CA HIS A 96 -25.49 -12.18 2.99
C HIS A 96 -26.10 -13.39 2.27
N GLN A 97 -25.32 -14.09 1.44
CA GLN A 97 -25.79 -15.28 0.74
C GLN A 97 -26.09 -16.43 1.70
N ALA A 98 -25.21 -16.67 2.68
CA ALA A 98 -25.40 -17.67 3.71
C ALA A 98 -26.67 -17.39 4.54
N GLY A 99 -26.87 -16.14 4.96
CA GLY A 99 -28.07 -15.71 5.69
C GLY A 99 -29.36 -15.94 4.91
N ALA A 100 -29.39 -15.57 3.62
CA ALA A 100 -30.56 -15.78 2.77
C ALA A 100 -30.89 -17.28 2.58
N GLN A 101 -29.87 -18.14 2.50
CA GLN A 101 -30.06 -19.60 2.38
C GLN A 101 -30.62 -20.21 3.67
N VAL A 102 -30.13 -19.77 4.82
CA VAL A 102 -30.64 -20.17 6.15
C VAL A 102 -32.11 -19.77 6.27
N GLU A 103 -32.45 -18.51 5.99
CA GLU A 103 -33.83 -18.02 6.08
C GLU A 103 -34.80 -18.82 5.20
N ARG A 104 -34.41 -19.12 3.95
CA ARG A 104 -35.20 -19.98 3.04
C ARG A 104 -35.41 -21.38 3.61
N THR A 105 -34.37 -21.97 4.19
CA THR A 105 -34.42 -23.34 4.73
C THR A 105 -35.36 -23.43 5.94
N TYR A 106 -35.34 -22.44 6.82
CA TYR A 106 -36.26 -22.37 7.95
C TYR A 106 -37.70 -22.05 7.53
N ARG A 107 -37.91 -21.17 6.54
CA ARG A 107 -39.24 -20.86 5.99
C ARG A 107 -39.92 -22.09 5.36
N ASN A 108 -39.16 -22.96 4.68
CA ASN A 108 -39.70 -24.17 4.05
C ASN A 108 -39.97 -25.33 5.04
N ARG A 109 -39.57 -25.20 6.30
CA ARG A 109 -39.77 -26.20 7.38
C ARG A 109 -40.89 -25.82 8.36
N SER A 110 -41.46 -24.61 8.21
CA SER A 110 -42.61 -24.07 8.94
C SER A 110 -43.89 -24.25 8.13
#